data_AF-A0AA41W4A9-F1
#
_entry.id   AF-A0AA41W4A9-F1
#
_cell.length_a   1.000
_cell.length_b   1.000
_cell.length_c   1.000
_cell.angle_alpha   90.00
_cell.angle_beta   90.00
_cell.angle_gamma   90.00
#
_symmetry.space_group_name_H-M   'P 1'
#
loop_
_entity.id
_entity.type
_entity.pdbx_description
1 polymer ?
#
loop_
_entity_poly.entity_id
_entity_poly.type
_entity_poly.pdbx_seq_one_letter_code
_entity_poly.pdbx_strand_id
1 'polypeptide(L)'
;MTYIVKHWRGELSLATSFWINTVGLNVIFRAVEALLSETSLVDDSVLTAQIILVSTFVHTVVVYPWQMIGLWHSAHNHIKNTQNATWPNVVKVLVVISIIGTIGNLMTNHEHHKNLWRIAVSNSAKPLD
;
A
#
# COMPACT_ATOMS: atom_id res chain seq x y z
N MET A 1 14.70 -12.54 15.53
CA MET A 1 13.61 -12.46 14.53
C MET A 1 13.61 -11.08 13.88
N THR A 2 13.50 -11.04 12.55
CA THR A 2 13.48 -9.81 11.73
C THR A 2 12.22 -8.97 12.01
N TYR A 3 12.34 -7.64 11.94
CA TYR A 3 11.26 -6.68 12.21
C TYR A 3 9.96 -6.98 11.44
N ILE A 4 10.09 -7.38 10.16
CA ILE A 4 8.97 -7.71 9.26
C ILE A 4 8.08 -8.82 9.85
N VAL A 5 8.70 -9.86 10.40
CA VAL A 5 8.00 -11.01 10.99
C VAL A 5 7.36 -10.62 12.32
N LYS A 6 8.03 -9.79 13.13
CA LYS A 6 7.48 -9.29 14.40
C LYS A 6 6.21 -8.46 14.18
N HIS A 7 6.20 -7.60 13.16
CA HIS A 7 5.00 -6.83 12.82
C HIS A 7 3.86 -7.75 12.38
N TRP A 8 4.12 -8.67 11.46
CA TRP A 8 3.10 -9.61 10.96
C TRP A 8 2.46 -10.44 12.07
N ARG A 9 3.25 -10.85 13.08
CA ARG A 9 2.77 -11.60 14.25
C ARG A 9 2.06 -10.73 15.30
N GLY A 10 2.01 -9.41 15.12
CA GLY A 10 1.40 -8.49 16.06
C GLY A 10 2.18 -8.33 17.37
N GLU A 11 3.50 -8.55 17.35
CA GLU A 11 4.37 -8.40 18.52
C GLU A 11 4.79 -6.93 18.75
N LEU A 12 4.55 -6.06 17.77
CA LEU A 12 4.80 -4.62 17.89
C LEU A 12 3.66 -3.92 18.61
N SER A 13 3.97 -2.76 19.22
CA SER A 13 2.96 -1.91 19.84
C SER A 13 1.91 -1.47 18.81
N LEU A 14 0.68 -1.27 19.28
CA LEU A 14 -0.42 -0.80 18.44
C LEU A 14 -0.11 0.57 17.82
N ALA A 15 0.50 1.46 18.59
CA ALA A 15 0.91 2.79 18.12
C ALA A 15 1.97 2.71 17.02
N THR A 16 3.02 1.90 17.19
CA THR A 16 4.06 1.67 16.16
C THR A 16 3.46 1.08 14.89
N SER A 17 2.60 0.07 15.05
CA SER A 17 1.94 -0.60 13.93
C SER A 17 1.07 0.37 13.14
N PHE A 18 0.30 1.21 13.81
CA PHE A 18 -0.58 2.19 13.17
C PHE A 18 0.19 3.35 12.53
N TRP A 19 1.01 4.07 13.32
CA TRP A 19 1.64 5.31 12.86
C TRP A 19 2.80 5.08 11.91
N ILE A 20 3.68 4.10 12.18
CA ILE A 20 4.89 3.90 11.40
C ILE A 20 4.59 2.95 10.24
N ASN A 21 4.09 1.74 10.56
CA ASN A 21 3.93 0.70 9.54
C ASN A 21 2.72 0.94 8.64
N THR A 22 1.67 1.63 9.09
CA THR A 22 0.51 1.93 8.23
C THR A 22 0.56 3.36 7.71
N VAL A 23 0.40 4.38 8.56
CA VAL A 23 0.31 5.78 8.13
C VAL A 23 1.62 6.25 7.49
N GLY A 24 2.75 6.07 8.18
CA GLY A 24 4.07 6.51 7.72
C GLY A 24 4.48 5.89 6.39
N LEU A 25 4.33 4.57 6.25
CA LEU A 25 4.60 3.91 4.97
C LEU A 25 3.67 4.40 3.85
N ASN A 26 2.38 4.60 4.10
CA ASN A 26 1.46 5.13 3.08
C ASN A 26 1.84 6.56 2.65
N VAL A 27 2.22 7.42 3.59
CA VAL A 27 2.70 8.78 3.30
C VAL A 27 3.95 8.74 2.42
N ILE A 28 4.92 7.87 2.76
CA ILE A 28 6.14 7.70 1.96
C ILE A 28 5.81 7.23 0.55
N PHE A 29 4.94 6.21 0.40
CA PHE A 29 4.52 5.73 -0.91
C PHE A 29 3.87 6.82 -1.76
N ARG A 30 2.99 7.63 -1.17
CA ARG A 30 2.33 8.75 -1.87
C ARG A 30 3.29 9.86 -2.25
N ALA A 31 4.26 10.17 -1.38
CA ALA A 31 5.29 11.15 -1.69
C ALA A 31 6.16 10.69 -2.87
N VAL A 32 6.57 9.42 -2.89
CA VAL A 32 7.35 8.84 -4.00
C VAL A 32 6.54 8.87 -5.30
N GLU A 33 5.27 8.48 -5.27
CA GLU A 33 4.37 8.50 -6.44
C GLU A 33 4.20 9.93 -7.00
N ALA A 34 4.00 10.92 -6.12
CA ALA A 34 3.89 12.32 -6.52
C ALA A 34 5.20 12.87 -7.10
N LEU A 35 6.35 12.52 -6.52
CA LEU A 35 7.64 12.92 -7.07
C LEU A 35 7.85 12.32 -8.47
N LEU A 36 7.53 11.05 -8.67
CA LEU A 36 7.65 10.37 -9.97
C LEU A 36 6.68 10.93 -11.03
N SER A 37 5.53 11.48 -10.63
CA SER A 37 4.57 12.06 -11.57
C SER A 37 4.90 13.50 -11.97
N GLU A 38 5.49 14.29 -11.06
CA GLU A 38 5.91 15.67 -11.36
C GLU A 38 7.24 15.73 -12.09
N THR A 39 8.11 14.75 -11.88
CA THR A 39 9.42 14.75 -12.50
C THR A 39 9.37 14.22 -13.92
N SER A 40 9.65 15.08 -14.89
CA SER A 40 10.11 14.69 -16.24
C SER A 40 11.50 14.04 -16.22
N LEU A 41 11.96 13.50 -15.08
CA LEU A 41 13.33 13.00 -14.84
C LEU A 41 13.63 11.70 -15.59
N VAL A 42 12.63 11.11 -16.23
CA VAL A 42 12.81 10.01 -17.16
C VAL A 42 12.28 10.50 -18.50
N ASP A 43 13.19 10.84 -19.41
CA ASP A 43 12.85 11.21 -20.79
C ASP A 43 12.02 10.11 -21.48
N ASP A 44 12.11 8.88 -20.97
CA ASP A 44 11.32 7.74 -21.39
C ASP A 44 10.05 7.55 -20.54
N SER A 45 8.96 8.14 -21.01
CA SER A 45 7.62 7.98 -20.41
C SER A 45 7.20 6.52 -20.17
N VAL A 46 7.78 5.57 -20.91
CA VAL A 46 7.47 4.14 -20.78
C VAL A 46 8.08 3.55 -19.52
N LEU A 47 9.34 3.88 -19.21
CA LEU A 47 10.04 3.35 -18.04
C LEU A 47 9.39 3.86 -16.75
N THR A 48 8.98 5.12 -16.70
CA THR A 48 8.21 5.67 -15.57
C THR A 48 6.88 4.94 -15.39
N ALA A 49 6.13 4.71 -16.47
CA ALA A 49 4.88 3.97 -16.40
C ALA A 49 5.06 2.54 -15.90
N GLN A 50 6.13 1.84 -16.33
CA GLN A 50 6.47 0.51 -15.85
C GLN A 50 6.83 0.49 -14.35
N ILE A 51 7.65 1.45 -13.89
CA ILE A 51 8.02 1.57 -12.48
C ILE A 51 6.78 1.81 -11.61
N ILE A 52 5.90 2.73 -12.02
CA ILE A 52 4.66 3.02 -11.30
C ILE A 52 3.80 1.76 -11.23
N LEU A 53 3.58 1.07 -12.36
CA LEU A 53 2.78 -0.16 -12.40
C LEU A 53 3.31 -1.25 -11.46
N VAL A 54 4.63 -1.53 -11.50
CA VAL A 54 5.27 -2.53 -10.65
C VAL A 54 5.19 -2.12 -9.18
N SER A 55 5.46 -0.85 -8.87
CA SER A 55 5.37 -0.31 -7.52
C SER A 55 3.96 -0.43 -6.94
N THR A 56 2.94 -0.03 -7.70
CA THR A 56 1.52 -0.16 -7.32
C THR A 56 1.15 -1.62 -7.09
N PHE A 57 1.61 -2.54 -7.95
CA PHE A 57 1.35 -3.97 -7.80
C PHE A 57 1.97 -4.52 -6.51
N VAL A 58 3.26 -4.28 -6.28
CA VAL A 58 3.96 -4.74 -5.07
C VAL A 58 3.32 -4.16 -3.81
N HIS A 59 2.99 -2.87 -3.84
CA HIS A 59 2.32 -2.22 -2.72
C HIS A 59 0.97 -2.89 -2.41
N THR A 60 0.14 -3.10 -3.41
CA THR A 60 -1.23 -3.62 -3.24
C THR A 60 -1.25 -5.10 -2.85
N VAL A 61 -0.36 -5.92 -3.42
CA VAL A 61 -0.38 -7.37 -3.23
C VAL A 61 0.47 -7.82 -2.04
N VAL A 62 1.56 -7.11 -1.73
CA VAL A 62 2.52 -7.54 -0.71
C VAL A 62 2.45 -6.64 0.51
N VAL A 63 2.64 -5.33 0.33
CA VAL A 63 2.76 -4.39 1.45
C VAL A 63 1.42 -4.21 2.16
N TYR A 64 0.34 -4.04 1.41
CA TYR A 64 -0.98 -3.75 1.96
C TYR A 64 -1.53 -4.90 2.83
N PRO A 65 -1.53 -6.18 2.39
CA PRO A 65 -1.91 -7.29 3.26
C PRO A 65 -1.01 -7.39 4.50
N TRP A 66 0.30 -7.14 4.33
CA TRP A 66 1.24 -7.13 5.45
C TRP A 66 0.93 -6.06 6.50
N GLN A 67 0.59 -4.85 6.07
CA GLN A 67 0.16 -3.77 6.97
C GLN A 67 -1.15 -4.13 7.68
N MET A 68 -2.16 -4.61 6.96
CA MET A 68 -3.48 -4.89 7.53
C MET A 68 -3.43 -6.05 8.53
N ILE A 69 -2.76 -7.15 8.18
CA ILE A 69 -2.64 -8.32 9.05
C ILE A 69 -1.80 -8.00 10.30
N GLY A 70 -0.68 -7.31 10.12
CA GLY A 70 0.18 -6.91 11.25
C GLY A 70 -0.54 -5.95 12.22
N LEU A 71 -1.27 -4.97 11.70
CA LEU A 71 -2.07 -4.05 12.49
C LEU A 71 -3.23 -4.74 13.21
N TRP A 72 -3.95 -5.64 12.53
CA TRP A 72 -5.03 -6.41 13.11
C TRP A 72 -4.56 -7.29 14.27
N HIS A 73 -3.46 -8.03 14.08
CA HIS A 73 -2.87 -8.84 15.14
C HIS A 73 -2.37 -8.00 16.31
N SER A 74 -1.73 -6.85 16.04
CA SER A 74 -1.28 -5.93 17.09
C SER A 74 -2.45 -5.37 17.90
N ALA A 75 -3.56 -4.97 17.24
CA ALA A 75 -4.77 -4.54 17.91
C ALA A 75 -5.39 -5.66 18.76
N HIS A 76 -5.42 -6.89 18.24
CA HIS A 76 -5.93 -8.05 18.97
C HIS A 76 -5.10 -8.38 20.21
N ASN A 77 -3.77 -8.34 20.10
CA ASN A 77 -2.87 -8.55 21.23
C ASN A 77 -2.97 -7.42 22.26
N HIS A 78 -3.19 -6.18 21.82
CA HIS A 78 -3.40 -5.04 22.73
C HIS A 78 -4.66 -5.22 23.59
N ILE A 79 -5.76 -5.70 23.02
CA ILE A 79 -6.99 -6.03 23.77
C ILE A 79 -6.73 -7.13 24.80
N LYS A 80 -5.93 -8.14 24.46
CA LYS A 80 -5.59 -9.23 25.38
C LYS A 80 -4.72 -8.77 26.56
N ASN A 81 -3.81 -7.83 26.30
CA ASN A 81 -2.82 -7.39 27.27
C ASN A 81 -3.24 -6.14 28.07
N THR A 82 -4.31 -5.45 27.65
CA THR A 82 -4.76 -4.19 28.28
C THR A 82 -6.28 -4.19 28.40
N GLN A 83 -6.80 -3.78 29.56
CA GLN A 83 -8.26 -3.71 29.80
C GLN A 83 -9.00 -2.65 28.95
N ASN A 84 -8.26 -1.79 28.25
CA ASN A 84 -8.81 -0.73 27.41
C ASN A 84 -8.97 -1.19 25.96
N ALA A 85 -10.18 -1.64 25.62
CA ALA A 85 -10.52 -2.15 24.29
C ALA A 85 -11.00 -1.08 23.29
N THR A 86 -11.21 0.16 23.72
CA THR A 86 -11.78 1.23 22.89
C THR A 86 -10.91 1.55 21.67
N TRP A 87 -9.64 1.90 21.88
CA TRP A 87 -8.73 2.26 20.79
C TRP A 87 -8.45 1.10 19.80
N PRO A 88 -8.16 -0.14 20.25
CA PRO A 88 -8.01 -1.27 19.34
C PRO A 88 -9.25 -1.56 18.48
N ASN A 89 -10.46 -1.38 19.03
CA ASN A 89 -11.69 -1.58 18.26
C ASN A 89 -11.86 -0.53 17.17
N VAL A 90 -11.53 0.74 17.45
CA VAL A 90 -11.50 1.80 16.42
C VAL A 90 -10.52 1.42 15.32
N VAL A 91 -9.32 0.96 15.67
CA VAL A 91 -8.32 0.53 14.67
C VAL A 91 -8.85 -0.63 13.81
N LYS A 92 -9.50 -1.62 14.39
CA LYS A 92 -10.12 -2.73 13.64
C LYS A 92 -11.19 -2.25 12.66
N VAL A 93 -12.04 -1.30 13.08
CA VAL A 93 -13.05 -0.69 12.20
C VAL A 93 -12.38 0.08 11.06
N LEU A 94 -11.34 0.86 11.35
CA LEU A 94 -10.58 1.58 10.33
C LEU A 94 -9.93 0.63 9.32
N VAL A 95 -9.41 -0.53 9.76
CA VAL A 95 -8.88 -1.56 8.86
C VAL A 95 -9.95 -2.07 7.91
N VAL A 96 -11.14 -2.40 8.41
CA VAL A 96 -12.26 -2.88 7.58
C VAL A 96 -12.69 -1.81 6.57
N ILE A 97 -12.86 -0.56 7.02
CA ILE A 97 -13.20 0.57 6.15
C ILE A 97 -12.11 0.77 5.08
N SER A 98 -10.84 0.67 5.46
CA SER A 98 -9.71 0.81 4.53
C SER A 98 -9.73 -0.28 3.47
N ILE A 99 -10.01 -1.53 3.83
CA ILE A 99 -10.09 -2.65 2.87
C ILE A 99 -11.24 -2.41 1.89
N ILE A 100 -12.42 -2.05 2.40
CA ILE A 100 -13.60 -1.75 1.56
C ILE A 100 -13.29 -0.58 0.62
N GLY A 101 -12.70 0.49 1.14
CA GLY A 101 -12.31 1.67 0.37
C GLY A 101 -11.31 1.34 -0.74
N THR A 102 -10.28 0.54 -0.43
CA THR A 102 -9.28 0.09 -1.41
C THR A 102 -9.92 -0.77 -2.51
N ILE A 103 -10.80 -1.70 -2.16
CA ILE A 103 -11.52 -2.53 -3.14
C ILE A 103 -12.41 -1.64 -4.04
N GLY A 104 -13.17 -0.72 -3.45
CA GLY A 104 -14.00 0.21 -4.21
C GLY A 104 -13.18 1.10 -5.14
N ASN A 105 -12.01 1.55 -4.69
CA ASN A 105 -11.08 2.33 -5.51
C ASN A 105 -10.54 1.52 -6.70
N LEU A 106 -10.12 0.28 -6.47
CA LEU A 106 -9.67 -0.64 -7.54
C LEU A 106 -10.75 -0.87 -8.60
N MET A 107 -12.00 -1.03 -8.18
CA MET A 107 -13.14 -1.20 -9.10
C MET A 107 -13.42 0.07 -9.92
N THR A 108 -13.33 1.24 -9.30
CA THR A 108 -13.66 2.52 -9.97
C THR A 108 -12.54 2.99 -10.90
N ASN A 109 -11.28 2.79 -10.52
CA ASN A 109 -10.10 3.27 -11.27
C ASN A 109 -9.59 2.30 -12.35
N HIS A 110 -10.33 1.25 -12.66
CA HIS A 110 -9.98 0.27 -13.68
C HIS A 110 -9.68 0.90 -15.05
N GLU A 111 -10.37 1.99 -15.43
CA GLU A 111 -10.12 2.69 -16.69
C GLU A 111 -8.78 3.46 -16.72
N HIS A 112 -8.30 3.96 -15.57
CA HIS A 112 -6.99 4.60 -15.47
C HIS A 112 -5.85 3.58 -15.67
N HIS A 113 -5.96 2.41 -15.05
CA HIS A 113 -4.98 1.33 -15.20
C HIS A 113 -4.94 0.75 -16.62
N LYS A 114 -6.09 0.67 -17.31
CA LYS A 114 -6.15 0.27 -18.72
C LYS A 114 -5.35 1.20 -19.64
N ASN A 115 -5.40 2.51 -19.38
CA ASN A 115 -4.65 3.47 -20.20
C ASN A 115 -3.13 3.34 -19.98
N LEU A 116 -2.68 3.14 -18.74
CA LEU A 116 -1.27 2.85 -18.45
C LEU A 116 -0.80 1.54 -19.08
N TRP A 117 -1.61 0.48 -18.99
CA TRP A 117 -1.34 -0.79 -19.66
C TRP A 117 -1.25 -0.64 -21.18
N ARG A 118 -2.17 0.14 -21.78
CA ARG A 118 -2.15 0.40 -23.23
C ARG A 118 -0.88 1.14 -23.65
N ILE A 119 -0.47 2.17 -22.91
CA ILE A 119 0.77 2.92 -23.21
C ILE A 119 1.99 2.02 -23.08
N ALA A 120 2.07 1.21 -22.02
CA ALA A 120 3.20 0.29 -21.80
C ALA A 120 3.29 -0.82 -22.86
N VAL A 121 2.15 -1.35 -23.32
CA VAL A 121 2.10 -2.47 -24.30
C VAL A 121 2.14 -1.98 -25.75
N SER A 122 1.49 -0.86 -26.09
CA SER A 122 1.45 -0.39 -27.49
C SER A 122 2.81 0.09 -27.99
N ASN A 123 3.65 0.65 -27.11
CA ASN A 123 4.98 1.13 -27.48
C ASN A 123 6.05 0.02 -27.45
N SER A 124 5.87 -1.05 -26.68
CA SER A 124 6.77 -2.22 -26.73
C SER A 124 6.57 -3.07 -27.98
N ALA A 125 5.47 -2.86 -28.72
CA ALA A 125 5.19 -3.50 -30.01
C ALA A 125 5.61 -2.67 -31.24
N LYS A 126 6.12 -1.44 -31.08
CA LYS A 126 6.72 -0.70 -32.20
C LYS A 126 8.11 -1.26 -32.48
N PRO A 127 8.40 -1.73 -33.71
CA PRO A 127 9.76 -2.09 -34.07
C PRO A 127 10.66 -0.85 -33.93
N LEU A 128 11.91 -1.07 -33.50
CA LEU A 128 12.94 -0.03 -33.49
C LEU A 128 13.24 0.32 -34.95
N ASP A 129 12.78 1.50 -35.39
CA ASP A 129 13.10 2.09 -36.69
C ASP A 129 14.57 2.50 -36.77
#